data_AF-A0A1D2MHR2-F1
#
_entry.id   AF-A0A1D2MHR2-F1
#
_cell.length_a   1.000
_cell.length_b   1.000
_cell.length_c   1.000
_cell.angle_alpha   90.00
_cell.angle_beta   90.00
_cell.angle_gamma   90.00
#
_symmetry.space_group_name_H-M   'P 1'
#
loop_
_entity.id
_entity.type
_entity.pdbx_description
1 polymer ?
#
loop_
_entity_poly.entity_id
_entity_poly.type
_entity_poly.pdbx_seq_one_letter_code
_entity_poly.pdbx_strand_id
1 'polypeptide(L)'
;MHRIIALCENATAHVLDIKGRYAFPPIMLSGYPSKTVQSGAFLVVVTTKAFIHVWNIHAKSVVLKSESLLPLLTQYDPEKDRSLDVARIQVAAGGLPIIILNTGKTFMYSLELTAWFMISDPRGLVSSPLTSDQTISGRLLFSGGRLRNKPQPAIVSHIKLKLATCTEMKNADGIMQWLIALAKSLATHELWKELHQLCEDLLGPTHSAAKVSSKWNPKIVGLVDKRKVLRQILTLLLEDLKFQEFYTEFDELLRDVESQETTTSVPITSPP
;
A
#
# COMPACT_ATOMS: atom_id res chain seq x y z
N MET A 1 -10.94 -20.91 4.60
CA MET A 1 -12.00 -21.40 5.53
C MET A 1 -12.92 -20.24 5.84
N HIS A 2 -14.20 -20.35 5.50
CA HIS A 2 -15.19 -19.34 5.87
C HIS A 2 -15.51 -19.44 7.37
N ARG A 3 -15.70 -18.28 8.02
CA ARG A 3 -16.04 -18.17 9.44
C ARG A 3 -17.31 -17.34 9.59
N ILE A 4 -18.12 -17.67 10.59
CA ILE A 4 -19.29 -16.89 10.98
C ILE A 4 -18.92 -16.13 12.25
N ILE A 5 -19.21 -14.84 12.28
CA ILE A 5 -18.93 -13.97 13.43
C ILE A 5 -20.25 -13.46 13.97
N ALA A 6 -20.48 -13.70 15.25
CA ALA A 6 -21.62 -13.14 15.96
C ALA A 6 -21.10 -12.19 17.05
N LEU A 7 -21.61 -10.96 17.03
CA LEU A 7 -21.36 -9.96 18.05
C LEU A 7 -22.61 -9.86 18.91
N CYS A 8 -22.46 -10.01 20.23
CA CYS A 8 -23.59 -10.07 21.15
C CYS A 8 -23.64 -8.86 22.07
N GLU A 9 -24.86 -8.54 22.53
CA GLU A 9 -25.13 -7.39 23.40
C GLU A 9 -24.39 -7.46 24.74
N ASN A 10 -24.01 -8.65 25.21
CA ASN A 10 -23.18 -8.83 26.41
C ASN A 10 -21.68 -8.52 26.17
N ALA A 11 -21.35 -7.75 25.14
CA ALA A 11 -19.99 -7.38 24.74
C ALA A 11 -19.09 -8.60 24.44
N THR A 12 -19.63 -9.64 23.81
CA THR A 12 -18.85 -10.80 23.38
C THR A 12 -18.78 -10.90 21.85
N ALA A 13 -17.65 -11.42 21.36
CA ALA A 13 -17.47 -11.80 19.97
C ALA A 13 -17.28 -13.32 19.87
N HIS A 14 -18.19 -13.97 19.14
CA HIS A 14 -18.19 -15.40 18.90
C HIS A 14 -17.68 -15.68 17.49
N VAL A 15 -16.73 -16.61 17.35
CA VAL A 15 -16.18 -17.04 16.06
C VAL A 15 -16.51 -18.52 15.85
N LEU A 16 -17.34 -18.79 14.86
CA LEU A 16 -17.82 -20.12 14.53
C LEU A 16 -17.33 -20.54 13.14
N ASP A 17 -17.23 -21.84 12.92
CA ASP A 17 -17.15 -22.39 11.56
C ASP A 17 -18.54 -22.46 10.90
N ILE A 18 -18.58 -22.78 9.60
CA ILE A 18 -19.83 -22.95 8.84
C ILE A 18 -20.71 -24.11 9.33
N LYS A 19 -20.19 -24.97 10.23
CA LYS A 19 -20.92 -26.07 10.85
C LYS A 19 -21.45 -25.69 12.24
N GLY A 20 -21.29 -24.43 12.66
CA GLY A 20 -21.72 -23.94 13.97
C GLY A 20 -20.80 -24.30 15.14
N ARG A 21 -19.59 -24.82 14.88
CA ARG A 21 -18.63 -25.15 15.94
C ARG A 21 -17.80 -23.92 16.30
N TYR A 22 -17.58 -23.71 17.60
CA TYR A 22 -16.68 -22.67 18.09
C TYR A 22 -15.25 -22.93 17.64
N ALA A 23 -14.59 -21.89 17.10
CA ALA A 23 -13.16 -21.93 16.82
C ALA A 23 -12.32 -21.84 18.11
N PHE A 24 -12.84 -21.10 19.10
CA PHE A 24 -12.29 -20.88 20.44
C PHE A 24 -13.38 -20.26 21.34
N PRO A 25 -13.20 -20.20 22.68
CA PRO A 25 -14.15 -19.57 23.59
C PRO A 25 -14.45 -18.10 23.23
N PRO A 26 -15.66 -17.57 23.51
CA PRO A 26 -16.05 -16.21 23.13
C PRO A 26 -15.08 -15.15 23.66
N ILE A 27 -14.74 -14.16 22.84
CA ILE A 27 -13.84 -13.06 23.23
C ILE A 27 -14.67 -11.99 23.95
N MET A 28 -14.24 -11.60 25.15
CA MET A 28 -14.77 -10.44 25.86
C MET A 28 -14.21 -9.15 25.24
N LEU A 29 -15.09 -8.24 24.82
CA LEU A 29 -14.73 -6.94 24.27
C LEU A 29 -14.66 -5.88 25.37
N SER A 30 -13.85 -4.83 25.16
CA SER A 30 -13.74 -3.70 26.11
C SER A 30 -14.96 -2.77 26.14
N GLY A 31 -15.94 -3.01 25.27
CA GLY A 31 -17.20 -2.29 25.17
C GLY A 31 -18.15 -2.96 24.20
N TYR A 32 -19.37 -2.44 24.08
CA TYR A 32 -20.36 -2.98 23.15
C TYR A 32 -19.84 -2.92 21.71
N PRO A 33 -19.98 -4.00 20.93
CA PRO A 33 -19.57 -4.02 19.54
C PRO A 33 -20.46 -3.07 18.72
N SER A 34 -19.86 -2.35 17.78
CA SER A 34 -20.55 -1.42 16.88
C SER A 34 -20.45 -1.89 15.42
N LYS A 35 -19.22 -2.18 14.95
CA LYS A 35 -18.97 -2.65 13.58
C LYS A 35 -17.95 -3.77 13.59
N THR A 36 -18.05 -4.68 12.63
CA THR A 36 -17.08 -5.77 12.44
C THR A 36 -16.79 -6.00 10.98
N VAL A 37 -15.55 -6.38 10.68
CA VAL A 37 -15.13 -6.86 9.36
C VAL A 37 -14.24 -8.07 9.54
N GLN A 38 -14.42 -9.08 8.67
CA GLN A 38 -13.50 -10.20 8.56
C GLN A 38 -12.90 -10.24 7.17
N SER A 39 -11.57 -10.33 7.13
CA SER A 39 -10.80 -10.44 5.89
C SER A 39 -9.77 -11.54 6.06
N GLY A 40 -9.97 -12.67 5.37
CA GLY A 40 -9.10 -13.84 5.49
C GLY A 40 -9.02 -14.35 6.94
N ALA A 41 -7.82 -14.32 7.51
CA ALA A 41 -7.57 -14.75 8.90
C ALA A 41 -7.80 -13.65 9.94
N PHE A 42 -8.12 -12.42 9.52
CA PHE A 42 -8.18 -11.26 10.40
C PHE A 42 -9.62 -10.88 10.74
N LEU A 43 -9.88 -10.70 12.03
CA LEU A 43 -11.12 -10.17 12.57
C LEU A 43 -10.87 -8.78 13.12
N VAL A 44 -11.63 -7.80 12.64
CA VAL A 44 -11.63 -6.43 13.15
C VAL A 44 -12.95 -6.15 13.84
N VAL A 45 -12.89 -5.65 15.08
CA VAL A 45 -14.07 -5.21 15.82
C VAL A 45 -13.86 -3.78 16.29
N VAL A 46 -14.84 -2.92 15.99
CA VAL A 46 -14.94 -1.56 16.52
C VAL A 46 -16.05 -1.53 17.57
N THR A 47 -15.76 -0.94 18.72
CA THR A 47 -16.69 -0.80 19.83
C THR A 47 -17.40 0.57 19.80
N THR A 48 -18.52 0.69 20.50
CA THR A 48 -19.25 1.96 20.66
C THR A 48 -18.45 3.03 21.41
N LYS A 49 -17.43 2.62 22.19
CA LYS A 49 -16.48 3.52 22.86
C LYS A 49 -15.34 4.00 21.95
N ALA A 50 -15.49 3.85 20.63
CA ALA A 50 -14.50 4.23 19.63
C ALA A 50 -13.14 3.53 19.80
N PHE A 51 -13.11 2.27 20.26
CA PHE A 51 -11.92 1.43 20.23
C PHE A 51 -11.97 0.40 19.11
N ILE A 52 -10.84 0.19 18.44
CA ILE A 52 -10.63 -0.85 17.44
C ILE A 52 -9.74 -1.97 17.98
N HIS A 53 -10.11 -3.20 17.65
CA HIS A 53 -9.33 -4.40 17.94
C HIS A 53 -9.15 -5.21 16.66
N VAL A 54 -7.96 -5.76 16.47
CA VAL A 54 -7.65 -6.65 15.36
C VAL A 54 -6.98 -7.91 15.85
N TRP A 55 -7.53 -9.06 15.48
CA TRP A 55 -6.98 -10.38 15.81
C TRP A 55 -6.74 -11.20 14.56
N ASN A 56 -5.68 -11.99 14.57
CA ASN A 56 -5.54 -13.11 13.67
C ASN A 56 -6.22 -14.33 14.32
N ILE A 57 -7.44 -14.63 13.88
CA ILE A 57 -8.27 -15.69 14.46
C ILE A 57 -7.80 -17.10 14.08
N HIS A 58 -6.96 -17.24 13.05
CA HIS A 58 -6.37 -18.53 12.71
C HIS A 58 -5.13 -18.82 13.54
N ALA A 59 -4.24 -17.83 13.68
CA ALA A 59 -3.04 -17.93 14.51
C ALA A 59 -3.36 -17.77 16.01
N LYS A 60 -4.58 -17.37 16.36
CA LYS A 60 -5.03 -17.07 17.74
C LYS A 60 -4.12 -16.03 18.41
N SER A 61 -3.76 -14.99 17.66
CA SER A 61 -2.89 -13.92 18.12
C SER A 61 -3.53 -12.54 17.94
N VAL A 62 -3.06 -11.58 18.74
CA VAL A 62 -3.45 -10.18 18.62
C VAL A 62 -2.58 -9.48 17.56
N VAL A 63 -3.20 -8.65 16.73
CA VAL A 63 -2.52 -7.78 15.76
C VAL A 63 -2.55 -6.34 16.27
N LEU A 64 -3.73 -5.86 16.70
CA LEU A 64 -3.91 -4.53 17.29
C LEU A 64 -4.79 -4.64 18.52
N LYS A 65 -4.27 -4.21 19.67
CA LYS A 65 -4.96 -4.28 20.96
C LYS A 65 -5.59 -2.94 21.30
N SER A 66 -6.92 -2.86 21.27
CA SER A 66 -7.72 -1.77 21.86
C SER A 66 -7.21 -0.36 21.55
N GLU A 67 -7.02 -0.04 20.28
CA GLU A 67 -6.54 1.28 19.86
C GLU A 67 -7.70 2.29 19.75
N SER A 68 -7.46 3.54 20.16
CA SER A 68 -8.49 4.58 20.11
C SER A 68 -8.67 5.14 18.69
N LEU A 69 -9.93 5.28 18.27
CA LEU A 69 -10.34 5.97 17.05
C LEU A 69 -10.66 7.45 17.29
N LEU A 70 -10.62 7.93 18.54
CA LEU A 70 -10.93 9.32 18.86
C LEU A 70 -10.12 10.32 18.02
N PRO A 71 -8.79 10.17 17.80
CA PRO A 71 -8.03 11.11 16.96
C PRO A 71 -8.54 11.23 15.52
N LEU A 72 -9.26 10.23 15.02
CA LEU A 72 -9.89 10.25 13.70
C LEU A 72 -11.27 10.90 13.73
N LEU A 73 -12.03 10.67 14.80
CA LEU A 73 -13.42 11.11 14.97
C LEU A 73 -13.57 12.50 15.59
N THR A 74 -12.51 13.07 16.15
CA THR A 74 -12.48 14.44 16.68
C THR A 74 -11.83 15.43 15.73
N GLN A 75 -11.61 15.04 14.47
CA GLN A 75 -11.02 15.94 13.48
C GLN A 75 -11.96 17.11 13.21
N TYR A 76 -11.37 18.29 13.02
CA TYR A 76 -12.11 19.46 12.58
C TYR A 76 -12.72 19.20 11.19
N ASP A 77 -14.04 19.25 11.12
CA ASP A 77 -14.79 19.35 9.86
C ASP A 77 -15.36 20.77 9.74
N PRO A 78 -14.96 21.55 8.72
CA PRO A 78 -15.51 22.89 8.51
C PRO A 78 -17.02 22.86 8.26
N GLU A 79 -17.59 21.76 7.78
CA GLU A 79 -19.05 21.57 7.67
C GLU A 79 -19.58 20.96 8.98
N LYS A 80 -19.67 21.81 10.02
CA LYS A 80 -20.02 21.51 11.43
C LYS A 80 -21.30 20.70 11.70
N ASP A 81 -21.99 20.19 10.69
CA ASP A 81 -23.35 19.68 10.81
C ASP A 81 -23.49 18.16 10.68
N ARG A 82 -22.38 17.42 10.54
CA ARG A 82 -22.40 15.95 10.50
C ARG A 82 -21.51 15.35 11.58
N SER A 83 -22.10 14.44 12.36
CA SER A 83 -21.32 13.56 13.24
C SER A 83 -20.39 12.70 12.40
N LEU A 84 -19.11 12.65 12.78
CA LEU A 84 -18.15 11.74 12.15
C LEU A 84 -18.46 10.31 12.59
N ASP A 85 -18.62 9.41 11.62
CA ASP A 85 -18.77 7.97 11.84
C ASP A 85 -17.87 7.18 10.90
N VAL A 86 -17.53 5.97 11.32
CA VAL A 86 -16.80 4.98 10.52
C VAL A 86 -17.75 4.43 9.46
N ALA A 87 -17.65 4.92 8.22
CA ALA A 87 -18.48 4.45 7.12
C ALA A 87 -18.08 3.04 6.65
N ARG A 88 -16.79 2.74 6.61
CA ARG A 88 -16.27 1.44 6.17
C ARG A 88 -14.96 1.09 6.86
N ILE A 89 -14.75 -0.20 7.06
CA ILE A 89 -13.49 -0.77 7.55
C ILE A 89 -12.95 -1.70 6.45
N GLN A 90 -11.66 -1.62 6.19
CA GLN A 90 -10.93 -2.53 5.30
C GLN A 90 -9.71 -3.07 6.03
N VAL A 91 -9.14 -4.16 5.51
CA VAL A 91 -7.94 -4.79 6.09
C VAL A 91 -6.91 -4.96 4.98
N ALA A 92 -5.78 -4.28 5.13
CA ALA A 92 -4.62 -4.43 4.25
C ALA A 92 -3.82 -5.70 4.58
N ALA A 93 -2.77 -5.95 3.78
CA ALA A 93 -1.89 -7.09 4.00
C ALA A 93 -1.30 -7.07 5.42
N GLY A 94 -1.15 -8.25 6.02
CA GLY A 94 -0.66 -8.39 7.40
C GLY A 94 -1.67 -8.02 8.49
N GLY A 95 -2.92 -7.71 8.15
CA GLY A 95 -3.96 -7.40 9.14
C GLY A 95 -4.04 -5.93 9.53
N LEU A 96 -3.42 -5.04 8.76
CA LEU A 96 -3.44 -3.59 9.04
C LEU A 96 -4.84 -3.02 8.81
N PRO A 97 -5.49 -2.39 9.80
CA PRO A 97 -6.83 -1.84 9.64
C PRO A 97 -6.79 -0.51 8.88
N ILE A 98 -7.73 -0.36 7.94
CA ILE A 98 -7.99 0.86 7.20
C ILE A 98 -9.40 1.33 7.55
N ILE A 99 -9.51 2.58 8.00
CA ILE A 99 -10.74 3.22 8.45
C ILE A 99 -11.13 4.30 7.45
N ILE A 100 -12.33 4.18 6.90
CA ILE A 100 -12.90 5.16 5.98
C ILE A 100 -14.07 5.82 6.70
N LEU A 101 -13.97 7.12 6.91
CA LEU A 101 -15.01 7.92 7.54
C LEU A 101 -16.11 8.28 6.53
N ASN A 102 -17.28 8.69 7.03
CA ASN A 102 -18.38 9.22 6.20
C ASN A 102 -18.01 10.48 5.39
N THR A 103 -16.97 11.21 5.80
CA THR A 103 -16.37 12.32 5.04
C THR A 103 -15.55 11.86 3.83
N GLY A 104 -15.27 10.55 3.71
CA GLY A 104 -14.38 9.98 2.71
C GLY A 104 -12.90 10.03 3.10
N LYS A 105 -12.54 10.67 4.22
CA LYS A 105 -11.18 10.60 4.78
C LYS A 105 -10.85 9.14 5.12
N THR A 106 -9.65 8.72 4.72
CA THR A 106 -9.19 7.34 4.87
C THR A 106 -7.90 7.31 5.66
N PHE A 107 -7.89 6.48 6.70
CA PHE A 107 -6.77 6.32 7.62
C PHE A 107 -6.32 4.86 7.67
N MET A 108 -5.03 4.64 7.92
CA MET A 108 -4.48 3.31 8.17
C MET A 108 -3.63 3.35 9.42
N TYR A 109 -3.66 2.28 10.20
CA TYR A 109 -2.80 2.15 11.37
C TYR A 109 -1.47 1.51 10.99
N SER A 110 -0.35 2.15 11.37
CA SER A 110 0.99 1.56 11.31
C SER A 110 1.32 0.89 12.63
N LEU A 111 1.58 -0.42 12.59
CA LEU A 111 2.00 -1.18 13.77
C LEU A 111 3.41 -0.81 14.24
N GLU A 112 4.27 -0.38 13.31
CA GLU A 112 5.68 -0.04 13.60
C GLU A 112 5.79 1.31 14.30
N LEU A 113 5.04 2.31 13.84
CA LEU A 113 5.02 3.64 14.45
C LEU A 113 3.93 3.80 15.51
N THR A 114 3.06 2.81 15.68
CA THR A 114 1.90 2.87 16.59
C THR A 114 1.04 4.12 16.37
N ALA A 115 0.83 4.49 15.11
CA ALA A 115 0.20 5.75 14.74
C ALA A 115 -0.74 5.61 13.53
N TRP A 116 -1.71 6.51 13.44
CA TRP A 116 -2.62 6.61 12.29
C TRP A 116 -2.02 7.46 11.18
N PHE A 117 -1.90 6.88 9.99
CA PHE A 117 -1.57 7.59 8.76
C PHE A 117 -2.84 8.02 8.04
N MET A 118 -2.87 9.27 7.58
CA MET A 118 -3.89 9.75 6.65
C MET A 118 -3.46 9.38 5.22
N ILE A 119 -4.17 8.45 4.58
CA ILE A 119 -3.86 7.99 3.22
C ILE A 119 -4.63 8.77 2.17
N SER A 120 -5.84 9.24 2.51
CA SER A 120 -6.69 9.99 1.60
C SER A 120 -7.50 11.02 2.36
N ASP A 121 -7.53 12.24 1.83
CA ASP A 121 -8.45 13.28 2.25
C ASP A 121 -9.05 13.91 0.99
N PRO A 122 -10.30 13.60 0.62
CA PRO A 122 -10.92 14.12 -0.60
C PRO A 122 -10.92 15.64 -0.70
N ARG A 123 -10.88 16.36 0.43
CA ARG A 123 -10.97 17.81 0.51
C ARG A 123 -9.66 18.47 1.01
N GLY A 124 -8.61 17.69 1.27
CA GLY A 124 -7.36 18.16 1.88
C GLY A 124 -6.14 18.09 0.97
N LEU A 125 -4.96 18.38 1.53
CA LEU A 125 -3.69 18.39 0.79
C LEU A 125 -3.23 16.99 0.34
N VAL A 126 -3.76 15.94 0.97
CA VAL A 126 -3.54 14.53 0.62
C VAL A 126 -4.48 14.09 -0.54
N SER A 127 -5.39 14.97 -0.98
CA SER A 127 -6.25 14.74 -2.15
C SER A 127 -5.41 14.57 -3.42
N SER A 128 -5.91 13.76 -4.36
CA SER A 128 -5.26 13.63 -5.65
C SER A 128 -5.53 14.86 -6.51
N PRO A 129 -4.49 15.49 -7.09
CA PRO A 129 -4.71 16.44 -8.16
C PRO A 129 -5.35 15.78 -9.40
N LEU A 130 -5.30 14.44 -9.49
CA LEU A 130 -5.80 13.61 -10.59
C LEU A 130 -7.27 13.18 -10.44
N THR A 131 -7.83 13.22 -9.24
CA THR A 131 -9.22 12.84 -8.98
C THR A 131 -10.06 14.09 -8.87
N SER A 132 -10.34 14.76 -10.00
CA SER A 132 -11.59 15.50 -10.06
C SER A 132 -12.70 14.46 -10.22
N ASP A 133 -13.37 14.21 -9.11
CA ASP A 133 -14.64 13.51 -8.99
C ASP A 133 -14.64 11.98 -9.16
N GLN A 134 -15.11 11.33 -8.08
CA GLN A 134 -15.56 9.93 -7.95
C GLN A 134 -14.54 8.79 -8.18
N THR A 135 -14.26 8.01 -7.11
CA THR A 135 -14.46 6.54 -7.08
C THR A 135 -14.07 5.91 -5.74
N ILE A 136 -15.04 5.22 -5.13
CA ILE A 136 -15.00 4.49 -3.84
C ILE A 136 -14.62 3.00 -4.03
N SER A 137 -13.83 2.68 -5.06
CA SER A 137 -13.48 1.27 -5.33
C SER A 137 -12.14 1.17 -6.02
N GLY A 138 -11.08 0.94 -5.23
CA GLY A 138 -9.85 0.15 -5.49
C GLY A 138 -9.31 -0.07 -6.91
N ARG A 139 -9.70 0.73 -7.89
CA ARG A 139 -9.27 0.71 -9.28
C ARG A 139 -8.98 2.15 -9.65
N LEU A 140 -7.72 2.42 -9.94
CA LEU A 140 -7.27 3.68 -10.50
C LEU A 140 -7.83 3.78 -11.93
N LEU A 141 -8.94 4.48 -12.09
CA LEU A 141 -9.33 4.98 -13.40
C LEU A 141 -8.58 6.29 -13.62
N PHE A 142 -7.57 6.25 -14.48
CA PHE A 142 -6.92 7.45 -14.98
C PHE A 142 -7.94 8.24 -15.81
N SER A 143 -8.63 9.20 -15.19
CA SER A 143 -9.40 10.19 -15.95
C SER A 143 -8.42 11.15 -16.60
N GLY A 144 -7.98 10.81 -17.82
CA GLY A 144 -7.05 11.59 -18.65
C GLY A 144 -7.57 12.94 -19.14
N GLY A 145 -8.67 13.47 -18.58
CA GLY A 145 -9.37 14.63 -19.12
C GLY A 145 -8.91 16.01 -18.61
N ARG A 146 -8.20 16.11 -17.48
CA ARG A 146 -7.94 17.42 -16.82
C ARG A 146 -6.52 17.62 -16.26
N LEU A 147 -5.55 16.89 -16.80
CA LEU A 147 -4.14 16.94 -16.40
C LEU A 147 -3.40 18.24 -16.78
N ARG A 148 -4.01 19.15 -17.54
CA ARG A 148 -3.27 20.23 -18.22
C ARG A 148 -2.98 21.48 -17.38
N ASN A 149 -3.65 21.71 -16.25
CA ASN A 149 -3.68 23.04 -15.60
C ASN A 149 -3.21 23.09 -14.13
N LYS A 150 -2.46 22.09 -13.62
CA LYS A 150 -1.93 22.13 -12.23
C LYS A 150 -0.40 22.15 -12.20
N PRO A 151 0.25 22.80 -11.22
CA PRO A 151 1.70 22.92 -11.16
C PRO A 151 2.37 21.55 -11.03
N GLN A 152 3.35 21.30 -11.90
CA GLN A 152 4.16 20.07 -12.02
C GLN A 152 4.60 19.45 -10.67
N PRO A 153 5.14 20.20 -9.67
CA PRO A 153 5.61 19.60 -8.42
C PRO A 153 4.49 18.97 -7.57
N ALA A 154 3.24 19.44 -7.69
CA ALA A 154 2.13 18.91 -6.90
C ALA A 154 1.72 17.50 -7.35
N ILE A 155 1.81 17.21 -8.66
CA ILE A 155 1.47 15.90 -9.23
C ILE A 155 2.50 14.85 -8.80
N VAL A 156 3.79 15.16 -8.98
CA VAL A 156 4.89 14.26 -8.61
C VAL A 156 4.89 14.00 -7.09
N SER A 157 4.71 15.05 -6.28
CA SER A 157 4.63 14.90 -4.81
C SER A 157 3.46 14.03 -4.38
N HIS A 158 2.30 14.16 -5.03
CA HIS A 158 1.16 13.30 -4.75
C HIS A 158 1.44 11.84 -5.10
N ILE A 159 2.04 11.57 -6.26
CA ILE A 159 2.40 10.21 -6.66
C ILE A 159 3.42 9.60 -5.68
N LYS A 160 4.44 10.37 -5.28
CA LYS A 160 5.42 9.96 -4.26
C LYS A 160 4.74 9.62 -2.93
N LEU A 161 3.78 10.43 -2.48
CA LEU A 161 2.98 10.16 -1.29
C LEU A 161 2.15 8.87 -1.44
N LYS A 162 1.50 8.66 -2.59
CA LYS A 162 0.73 7.44 -2.84
C LYS A 162 1.61 6.19 -2.87
N LEU A 163 2.80 6.29 -3.44
CA LEU A 163 3.80 5.23 -3.40
C LEU A 163 4.16 4.88 -1.95
N ALA A 164 4.46 5.88 -1.12
CA ALA A 164 4.74 5.69 0.31
C ALA A 164 3.57 5.02 1.06
N THR A 165 2.32 5.38 0.75
CA THR A 165 1.17 4.70 1.36
C THR A 165 1.03 3.25 0.91
N CYS A 166 1.34 2.95 -0.36
CA CYS A 166 1.26 1.58 -0.89
C CYS A 166 2.36 0.68 -0.32
N THR A 167 3.55 1.22 -0.05
CA THR A 167 4.64 0.49 0.61
C THR A 167 4.26 0.11 2.03
N GLU A 168 3.63 1.03 2.77
CA GLU A 168 3.12 0.76 4.13
C GLU A 168 1.96 -0.25 4.12
N MET A 169 1.06 -0.18 3.13
CA MET A 169 -0.02 -1.16 2.95
C MET A 169 0.48 -2.55 2.53
N LYS A 170 1.76 -2.68 2.15
CA LYS A 170 2.36 -3.88 1.58
C LYS A 170 1.56 -4.43 0.39
N ASN A 171 1.04 -3.53 -0.45
CA ASN A 171 0.26 -3.89 -1.64
C ASN A 171 1.15 -3.88 -2.88
N ALA A 172 1.51 -5.07 -3.37
CA ALA A 172 2.41 -5.26 -4.51
C ALA A 172 1.91 -4.57 -5.80
N ASP A 173 0.64 -4.79 -6.15
CA ASP A 173 0.05 -4.24 -7.38
C ASP A 173 -0.02 -2.71 -7.31
N GLY A 174 -0.36 -2.16 -6.14
CA GLY A 174 -0.39 -0.72 -5.92
C GLY A 174 0.99 -0.07 -6.08
N ILE A 175 2.03 -0.69 -5.49
CA ILE A 175 3.42 -0.21 -5.63
C ILE A 175 3.83 -0.18 -7.11
N MET A 176 3.58 -1.25 -7.85
CA MET A 176 3.92 -1.33 -9.28
C MET A 176 3.18 -0.26 -10.09
N GLN A 177 1.87 -0.11 -9.90
CA GLN A 177 1.07 0.88 -10.62
C GLN A 177 1.53 2.32 -10.35
N TRP A 178 1.82 2.67 -9.09
CA TRP A 178 2.27 4.01 -8.75
C TRP A 178 3.71 4.30 -9.17
N LEU A 179 4.60 3.30 -9.19
CA LEU A 179 5.95 3.45 -9.77
C LEU A 179 5.88 3.74 -11.27
N ILE A 180 5.02 3.00 -12.00
CA ILE A 180 4.80 3.24 -13.42
C ILE A 180 4.20 4.63 -13.64
N ALA A 181 3.20 5.02 -12.85
CA ALA A 181 2.61 6.35 -12.92
C ALA A 181 3.64 7.46 -12.64
N LEU A 182 4.57 7.22 -11.69
CA LEU A 182 5.66 8.14 -11.38
C LEU A 182 6.58 8.30 -12.59
N ALA A 183 7.07 7.20 -13.17
CA ALA A 183 7.93 7.24 -14.34
C ALA A 183 7.27 7.96 -15.53
N LYS A 184 5.99 7.68 -15.79
CA LYS A 184 5.20 8.40 -16.82
C LYS A 184 5.13 9.89 -16.53
N SER A 185 4.83 10.28 -15.28
CA SER A 185 4.75 11.69 -14.92
C SER A 185 6.09 12.42 -15.06
N LEU A 186 7.20 11.77 -14.71
CA LEU A 186 8.54 12.33 -14.88
C LEU A 186 8.91 12.49 -16.35
N ALA A 187 8.57 11.50 -17.19
CA ALA A 187 8.76 11.57 -18.64
C ALA A 187 7.96 12.72 -19.26
N THR A 188 6.69 12.88 -18.90
CA THR A 188 5.83 13.96 -19.41
C THR A 188 6.28 15.37 -18.98
N HIS A 189 7.01 15.46 -17.87
CA HIS A 189 7.50 16.73 -17.32
C HIS A 189 8.99 16.97 -17.61
N GLU A 190 9.62 16.12 -18.42
CA GLU A 190 11.04 16.22 -18.82
C GLU A 190 12.02 16.33 -17.63
N LEU A 191 11.69 15.67 -16.51
CA LEU A 191 12.51 15.61 -15.30
C LEU A 191 13.55 14.48 -15.40
N TRP A 192 14.49 14.62 -16.34
CA TRP A 192 15.48 13.61 -16.70
C TRP A 192 16.30 13.09 -15.52
N LYS A 193 16.75 14.00 -14.64
CA LYS A 193 17.59 13.64 -13.49
C LYS A 193 16.86 12.74 -12.50
N GLU A 194 15.60 13.05 -12.21
CA GLU A 194 14.79 12.25 -11.28
C GLU A 194 14.42 10.89 -11.91
N LEU A 195 14.16 10.86 -13.23
CA LEU A 195 13.87 9.62 -13.94
C LEU A 195 15.09 8.70 -13.96
N HIS A 196 16.28 9.24 -14.25
CA HIS A 196 17.53 8.51 -14.23
C HIS A 196 17.81 7.94 -12.83
N GLN A 197 17.69 8.75 -11.78
CA GLN A 197 17.87 8.30 -10.39
C GLN A 197 16.87 7.20 -9.99
N LEU A 198 15.61 7.29 -10.45
CA LEU A 198 14.63 6.24 -10.23
C LEU A 198 15.05 4.93 -10.91
N CYS A 199 15.49 4.99 -12.17
CA CYS A 199 15.93 3.83 -12.93
C CYS A 199 17.20 3.20 -12.32
N GLU A 200 18.17 3.99 -11.88
CA GLU A 200 19.35 3.53 -11.15
C GLU A 200 18.97 2.81 -9.84
N ASP A 201 18.06 3.38 -9.04
CA ASP A 201 17.64 2.77 -7.78
C ASP A 201 16.80 1.49 -7.97
N LEU A 202 16.13 1.36 -9.13
CA LEU A 202 15.44 0.14 -9.54
C LEU A 202 16.38 -0.92 -10.12
N LEU A 203 17.46 -0.51 -10.80
CA LEU A 203 18.46 -1.41 -11.37
C LEU A 203 19.35 -2.02 -10.29
N GLY A 204 19.78 -1.18 -9.35
CA GLY A 204 20.74 -1.52 -8.31
C GLY A 204 22.19 -1.35 -8.73
N PRO A 205 23.13 -1.68 -7.83
CA PRO A 205 24.56 -1.53 -8.09
C PRO A 205 25.01 -2.44 -9.26
N THR A 206 25.55 -1.83 -10.31
CA THR A 206 25.99 -2.49 -11.56
C THR A 206 27.40 -3.06 -11.50
N HIS A 207 28.21 -2.66 -10.51
CA HIS A 207 29.60 -3.10 -10.38
C HIS A 207 29.84 -3.94 -9.12
N SER A 208 30.66 -4.98 -9.24
CA SER A 208 31.00 -5.93 -8.16
C SER A 208 31.57 -5.26 -6.89
N ALA A 209 32.19 -4.07 -7.01
CA ALA A 209 32.70 -3.29 -5.87
C ALA A 209 31.59 -2.57 -5.08
N ALA A 210 30.48 -2.21 -5.73
CA ALA A 210 29.31 -1.62 -5.09
C ALA A 210 28.36 -2.67 -4.48
N LYS A 211 28.51 -3.95 -4.86
CA LYS A 211 27.76 -5.09 -4.28
C LYS A 211 28.11 -5.35 -2.81
N VAL A 212 29.33 -5.01 -2.38
CA VAL A 212 29.84 -5.28 -1.02
C VAL A 212 29.48 -4.18 -0.02
N SER A 213 29.21 -2.95 -0.48
CA SER A 213 28.86 -1.80 0.37
C SER A 213 27.38 -1.40 0.34
N SER A 214 26.60 -1.92 -0.60
CA SER A 214 25.24 -1.44 -0.87
C SER A 214 24.18 -2.21 -0.09
N LYS A 215 23.39 -1.49 0.73
CA LYS A 215 22.16 -1.94 1.38
C LYS A 215 20.98 -2.11 0.38
N TRP A 216 21.28 -2.37 -0.89
CA TRP A 216 20.26 -2.44 -1.93
C TRP A 216 19.56 -3.79 -1.95
N ASN A 217 18.25 -3.76 -1.76
CA ASN A 217 17.41 -4.95 -1.80
C ASN A 217 16.75 -5.09 -3.19
N PRO A 218 16.86 -6.27 -3.85
CA PRO A 218 16.29 -6.49 -5.18
C PRO A 218 14.76 -6.52 -5.22
N LYS A 219 14.14 -6.68 -4.05
CA LYS A 219 12.68 -6.67 -3.88
C LYS A 219 12.23 -5.50 -3.01
N ILE A 220 11.30 -4.70 -3.51
CA ILE A 220 10.62 -3.67 -2.72
C ILE A 220 9.64 -4.39 -1.78
N VAL A 221 9.86 -4.24 -0.46
CA VAL A 221 9.04 -4.84 0.61
C VAL A 221 8.97 -6.38 0.49
N GLY A 222 9.94 -7.01 -0.18
CA GLY A 222 9.96 -8.47 -0.40
C GLY A 222 8.92 -9.01 -1.40
N LEU A 223 8.09 -8.14 -1.98
CA LEU A 223 6.92 -8.53 -2.79
C LEU A 223 7.09 -8.23 -4.29
N VAL A 224 7.73 -7.10 -4.63
CA VAL A 224 7.86 -6.64 -6.02
C VAL A 224 9.33 -6.64 -6.44
N ASP A 225 9.64 -7.35 -7.53
CA ASP A 225 10.99 -7.36 -8.10
C ASP A 225 11.26 -6.03 -8.83
N LYS A 226 12.23 -5.25 -8.34
CA LYS A 226 12.54 -3.91 -8.89
C LYS A 226 12.81 -3.93 -10.39
N ARG A 227 13.55 -4.94 -10.86
CA ARG A 227 13.95 -5.07 -12.27
C ARG A 227 12.79 -5.44 -13.20
N LYS A 228 11.78 -6.18 -12.71
CA LYS A 228 10.56 -6.43 -13.49
C LYS A 228 9.78 -5.13 -13.72
N VAL A 229 9.72 -4.28 -12.69
CA VAL A 229 9.10 -2.95 -12.81
C VAL A 229 9.91 -2.08 -13.76
N LEU A 230 11.24 -2.11 -13.68
CA LEU A 230 12.11 -1.37 -14.61
C LEU A 230 11.85 -1.79 -16.07
N ARG A 231 11.77 -3.09 -16.37
CA ARG A 231 11.39 -3.58 -17.71
C ARG A 231 10.06 -2.99 -18.20
N GLN A 232 9.03 -3.01 -17.35
CA GLN A 232 7.73 -2.44 -17.73
C GLN A 232 7.81 -0.93 -17.97
N ILE A 233 8.56 -0.20 -17.15
CA ILE A 233 8.79 1.23 -17.33
C ILE A 233 9.52 1.47 -18.67
N LEU A 234 10.58 0.72 -18.97
CA LEU A 234 11.33 0.86 -20.22
C LEU A 234 10.46 0.59 -21.45
N THR A 235 9.63 -0.46 -21.44
CA THR A 235 8.69 -0.73 -22.53
C THR A 235 7.69 0.42 -22.74
N LEU A 236 7.27 1.08 -21.66
CA LEU A 236 6.37 2.24 -21.74
C LEU A 236 7.08 3.50 -22.25
N LEU A 237 8.36 3.69 -21.93
CA LEU A 237 9.15 4.81 -22.44
C LEU A 237 9.51 4.65 -23.93
N LEU A 238 9.54 3.41 -24.44
CA LEU A 238 9.80 3.12 -25.85
C LEU A 238 8.75 3.74 -26.81
N GLU A 239 7.55 4.04 -26.31
CA GLU A 239 6.49 4.71 -27.09
C GLU A 239 6.94 6.11 -27.58
N ASP A 240 7.86 6.75 -26.86
CA ASP A 240 8.37 8.08 -27.15
C ASP A 240 9.80 8.01 -27.75
N LEU A 241 9.96 8.45 -29.00
CA LEU A 241 11.25 8.47 -29.73
C LEU A 241 12.39 9.19 -28.96
N LYS A 242 12.05 10.14 -28.08
CA LYS A 242 13.01 10.87 -27.24
C LYS A 242 13.77 9.98 -26.25
N PHE A 243 13.22 8.81 -25.90
CA PHE A 243 13.81 7.92 -24.91
C PHE A 243 14.55 6.72 -25.54
N GLN A 244 14.82 6.73 -26.86
CA GLN A 244 15.52 5.63 -27.53
C GLN A 244 16.92 5.39 -26.97
N GLU A 245 17.75 6.43 -26.85
CA GLU A 245 19.12 6.33 -26.30
C GLU A 245 19.11 5.92 -24.82
N PHE A 246 18.22 6.53 -24.03
CA PHE A 246 18.01 6.18 -22.62
C PHE A 246 17.55 4.73 -22.45
N TYR A 247 16.65 4.26 -23.30
CA TYR A 247 16.17 2.88 -23.30
C TYR A 247 17.32 1.90 -23.60
N THR A 248 18.14 2.18 -24.62
CA THR A 248 19.25 1.28 -24.99
C THR A 248 20.27 1.15 -23.86
N GLU A 249 20.61 2.26 -23.20
CA GLU A 249 21.53 2.25 -22.05
C GLU A 249 21.01 1.36 -20.92
N PHE A 250 19.76 1.57 -20.47
CA PHE A 250 19.20 0.80 -19.36
C PHE A 250 18.85 -0.65 -19.72
N ASP A 251 18.52 -0.97 -20.98
CA ASP A 251 18.30 -2.34 -21.44
C ASP A 251 19.61 -3.14 -21.50
N GLU A 252 20.71 -2.53 -21.98
CA GLU A 252 22.04 -3.15 -21.96
C GLU A 252 22.49 -3.43 -20.53
N LEU A 253 22.38 -2.44 -19.64
CA LEU A 253 22.73 -2.61 -18.22
C LEU A 253 21.88 -3.69 -17.52
N LEU A 254 20.59 -3.78 -17.85
CA LEU A 254 19.73 -4.84 -17.32
C LEU A 254 20.18 -6.23 -17.76
N ARG A 255 20.54 -6.40 -19.04
CA ARG A 255 21.03 -7.68 -19.57
C ARG A 255 22.35 -8.09 -18.93
N ASP A 256 23.26 -7.13 -18.74
CA ASP A 256 24.53 -7.39 -18.07
C ASP A 256 24.33 -7.86 -16.63
N VAL A 257 23.44 -7.22 -15.88
CA VAL A 257 23.15 -7.60 -14.49
C VAL A 257 22.47 -8.97 -14.40
N GLU A 258 21.55 -9.30 -15.32
CA GLU A 258 20.92 -10.62 -15.37
C GLU A 258 21.92 -11.74 -15.74
N SER A 259 22.90 -11.45 -16.59
CA SER A 259 23.97 -12.39 -16.96
C SER A 259 24.93 -12.71 -15.80
N GLN A 260 25.18 -11.76 -14.90
CA GLN A 260 26.03 -11.96 -13.73
C GLN A 260 25.34 -12.76 -12.60
N GLU A 261 24.01 -12.71 -12.52
CA GLU A 261 23.26 -13.50 -11.53
C GLU A 261 23.19 -14.98 -11.90
N THR A 262 23.18 -15.31 -13.18
CA THR A 262 23.18 -16.69 -13.67
C THR A 262 24.54 -17.38 -13.49
N THR A 263 25.64 -16.65 -13.43
CA THR A 263 26.98 -17.19 -13.18
C THR A 263 27.24 -17.54 -11.71
N THR A 264 26.50 -16.93 -10.77
CA THR A 264 26.71 -17.13 -9.32
C THR A 264 25.97 -18.36 -8.76
N SER A 265 25.04 -18.95 -9.51
CA SER A 265 24.18 -20.06 -9.06
C SER A 265 24.68 -21.47 -9.43
N VAL A 266 25.84 -21.60 -10.09
CA VAL A 266 26.42 -22.91 -10.42
C VAL A 266 27.22 -23.42 -9.21
N PRO A 267 26.81 -24.52 -8.54
CA PRO A 267 27.62 -25.12 -7.50
C PRO A 267 28.86 -25.73 -8.14
N ILE A 268 30.03 -25.41 -7.59
CA ILE A 268 31.30 -26.02 -7.92
C ILE A 268 31.22 -27.50 -7.49
N THR A 269 30.81 -28.39 -8.40
CA THR A 269 31.09 -29.82 -8.27
C THR A 269 32.56 -30.05 -8.58
N SER A 270 33.36 -30.33 -7.55
CA SER A 270 34.73 -30.80 -7.69
C SER A 270 34.73 -32.22 -8.29
N PRO A 271 35.54 -32.50 -9.34
CA PRO A 271 35.72 -33.85 -9.87
C PRO A 271 36.72 -34.65 -9.01
N PRO A 272 36.83 -35.98 -9.23
CA PRO A 272 37.03 -37.00 -8.18
C PRO A 272 38.45 -37.15 -7.64
#